data_AF-A0A3B1CNJ5-F1
#
_entry.id   AF-A0A3B1CNJ5-F1
#
_cell.length_a   1.000
_cell.length_b   1.000
_cell.length_c   1.000
_cell.angle_alpha   90.00
_cell.angle_beta   90.00
_cell.angle_gamma   90.00
#
_symmetry.space_group_name_H-M   'P 1'
#
loop_
_entity.id
_entity.type
_entity.pdbx_description
1 polymer ?
#
loop_
_entity_poly.entity_id
_entity_poly.type
_entity_poly.pdbx_seq_one_letter_code
_entity_poly.pdbx_strand_id
1 'polypeptide(L)' 'MRILIADDEVVGGLVLNRFLSPYASCDTVENGLDAVEAFKSAWNSGTPYDAVFL' A
#
# COMPACT_ATOMS: atom_id res chain seq x y z
N MET A 1 -2.58 5.97 10.49
CA MET A 1 -3.22 5.62 9.22
C MET A 1 -2.27 4.74 8.43
N ARG A 2 -2.76 3.64 7.86
CA ARG A 2 -2.01 2.73 7.00
C ARG A 2 -2.56 2.77 5.58
N ILE A 3 -1.67 2.88 4.60
CA ILE A 3 -2.02 2.89 3.18
C ILE A 3 -1.26 1.78 2.47
N LEU A 4 -1.97 1.02 1.63
CA LEU A 4 -1.37 0.12 0.65
C LEU A 4 -1.36 0.82 -0.72
N ILE A 5 -0.20 0.86 -1.36
CA ILE A 5 -0.01 1.41 -2.71
C ILE A 5 0.33 0.23 -3.61
N ALA A 6 -0.52 -0.08 -4.58
CA ALA A 6 -0.23 -1.03 -5.65
C ALA A 6 -0.02 -0.25 -6.94
N ASP A 7 1.17 -0.34 -7.52
CA ASP A 7 1.52 0.39 -8.75
C ASP A 7 2.50 -0.46 -9.56
N ASP A 8 2.20 -0.76 -10.82
CA ASP A 8 3.06 -1.55 -11.69
C ASP A 8 4.26 -0.74 -12.23
N GLU A 9 4.26 0.58 -12.02
CA GLU A 9 5.31 1.51 -12.41
C GLU A 9 6.06 2.01 -11.16
N VAL A 10 7.34 1.65 -11.06
CA VAL A 10 8.17 1.93 -9.87
C VAL A 10 8.20 3.44 -9.55
N VAL A 11 8.24 4.32 -10.56
CA VAL A 11 8.29 5.77 -10.31
C VAL A 11 6.96 6.27 -9.74
N GLY A 12 5.82 5.84 -10.29
CA GLY A 12 4.48 6.10 -9.77
C GLY A 12 4.35 5.72 -8.29
N GLY A 13 4.74 4.49 -7.95
CA GLY A 13 4.72 4.00 -6.57
C GLY A 13 5.61 4.82 -5.63
N LEU A 14 6.82 5.19 -6.07
CA LEU A 14 7.74 6.04 -5.29
C LEU A 14 7.19 7.46 -5.09
N VAL A 15 6.59 8.05 -6.11
CA VAL A 15 5.97 9.37 -6.05
C VAL A 15 4.82 9.37 -5.05
N LEU A 16 3.90 8.41 -5.14
CA LEU A 16 2.79 8.26 -4.19
C LEU A 16 3.28 8.05 -2.76
N ASN A 17 4.24 7.15 -2.56
CA ASN A 17 4.83 6.92 -1.24
C ASN A 17 5.45 8.21 -0.68
N ARG A 18 6.19 8.98 -1.50
CA ARG A 18 6.80 10.24 -1.06
C ARG A 18 5.77 11.29 -0.65
N PHE A 19 4.64 11.37 -1.35
CA PHE A 19 3.55 12.30 -1.01
C PHE A 19 2.77 11.88 0.24
N LEU A 20 2.59 10.58 0.47
CA LEU A 20 1.70 10.04 1.52
C LEU A 20 2.42 9.72 2.84
N SER A 21 3.72 9.42 2.79
CA SER A 21 4.53 9.08 3.98
C SER A 21 4.56 10.12 5.11
N PRO A 22 4.34 11.44 4.88
CA PRO A 22 4.16 12.40 5.99
C PRO A 22 2.84 12.20 6.77
N TYR A 23 1.84 11.55 6.18
CA TYR A 23 0.48 11.43 6.73
C TYR A 23 0.12 10.00 7.16
N ALA A 24 0.79 8.98 6.61
CA ALA A 24 0.49 7.58 6.86
C ALA A 24 1.73 6.70 6.75
N SER A 25 1.67 5.51 7.36
CA SER A 25 2.60 4.43 7.02
C SER A 25 2.16 3.84 5.68
N CYS A 26 3.08 3.76 4.72
CA CYS A 26 2.80 3.28 3.38
C CYS A 26 3.54 1.96 3.13
N ASP A 27 2.80 0.96 2.68
CA ASP A 27 3.34 -0.28 2.12
C ASP A 27 3.14 -0.21 0.60
N THR A 28 4.15 -0.56 -0.19
CA THR A 28 4.11 -0.51 -1.67
C THR A 28 4.33 -1.91 -2.26
N VAL A 29 3.55 -2.26 -3.28
CA VAL A 29 3.64 -3.53 -4.03
C VAL A 29 3.52 -3.27 -5.54
N GLU A 30 4.12 -4.12 -6.36
CA GLU A 30 4.24 -3.90 -7.81
C GLU A 30 3.18 -4.62 -8.66
N ASN A 31 2.28 -5.37 -8.03
CA ASN A 31 1.24 -6.10 -8.74
C ASN A 31 0.01 -6.39 -7.86
N GLY A 32 -1.09 -6.75 -8.51
CA GLY A 32 -2.36 -7.02 -7.84
C GLY A 32 -2.37 -8.27 -6.97
N LEU A 33 -1.55 -9.29 -7.25
CA LEU A 33 -1.50 -10.49 -6.42
C LEU A 33 -0.89 -10.16 -5.05
N ASP A 34 0.24 -9.47 -5.05
CA ASP A 34 0.91 -9.00 -3.84
C ASP A 34 0.02 -8.02 -3.06
N ALA A 35 -0.76 -7.18 -3.75
CA ALA A 35 -1.72 -6.28 -3.12
C ALA A 35 -2.81 -7.04 -2.35
N VAL A 36 -3.37 -8.09 -2.95
CA VAL A 36 -4.38 -8.94 -2.31
C VAL A 36 -3.78 -9.69 -1.12
N GLU A 37 -2.56 -10.21 -1.23
CA GLU A 37 -1.88 -10.91 -0.14
C GLU A 37 -1.53 -9.97 1.02
N ALA A 38 -0.99 -8.79 0.73
CA ALA A 38 -0.68 -7.77 1.72
C ALA A 38 -1.95 -7.32 2.47
N PHE A 39 -3.05 -7.10 1.74
CA PHE A 39 -4.34 -6.74 2.34
C PHE A 39 -4.87 -7.84 3.27
N LYS A 40 -4.88 -9.11 2.82
CA LYS A 40 -5.33 -10.24 3.65
C LYS A 40 -4.46 -10.40 4.90
N SER A 41 -3.16 -10.26 4.77
CA SER A 41 -2.22 -10.34 5.90
C SER A 41 -2.47 -9.23 6.93
N ALA A 42 -2.62 -7.98 6.47
CA ALA A 42 -2.94 -6.84 7.32
C ALA A 42 -4.30 -7.01 8.03
N TRP A 43 -5.30 -7.53 7.32
CA TRP A 43 -6.62 -7.82 7.87
C TRP A 43 -6.55 -8.90 8.97
N ASN A 44 -5.93 -10.03 8.68
CA ASN A 44 -5.84 -11.17 9.61
C ASN A 44 -4.97 -10.87 10.84
N SER A 45 -4.00 -9.97 10.72
CA SER A 45 -3.16 -9.52 11.85
C SER A 45 -3.83 -8.43 12.71
N GLY A 46 -5.06 -8.03 12.40
CA GLY A 46 -5.77 -6.98 13.14
C GLY A 46 -5.22 -5.58 12.91
N THR A 47 -4.47 -5.37 11.82
CA THR A 47 -3.86 -4.09 11.46
C THR A 47 -4.25 -3.67 10.03
N PRO A 48 -5.55 -3.59 9.69
CA PRO A 48 -6.01 -3.36 8.32
C PRO A 48 -5.54 -2.00 7.76
N TYR A 49 -5.51 -1.91 6.44
CA TYR A 49 -5.29 -0.64 5.74
C TYR A 49 -6.53 0.24 5.80
N ASP A 50 -6.33 1.55 5.97
CA ASP A 50 -7.39 2.56 5.96
C ASP A 50 -7.74 2.99 4.53
N ALA A 51 -6.77 2.90 3.61
CA ALA A 51 -6.94 3.19 2.20
C ALA A 51 -6.04 2.30 1.34
N VAL A 52 -6.47 2.06 0.10
CA VAL A 52 -5.71 1.36 -0.93
C VAL A 52 -5.68 2.23 -2.18
N PHE A 53 -4.49 2.48 -2.73
CA PHE A 53 -4.27 3.11 -4.02
C PHE A 53 -3.87 2.00 -5.02
N LEU A 54 -4.51 1.98 -6.18
CA LEU A 54 -4.38 0.99 -7.25
C LEU A 54 -4.03 1.68 -8.56
#